data_AF-A0A418X381-F1
#
_entry.id   AF-A0A418X381-F1
#
_cell.length_a   1.000
_cell.length_b   1.000
_cell.length_c   1.000
_cell.angle_alpha   90.00
_cell.angle_beta   90.00
_cell.angle_gamma   90.00
#
_symmetry.space_group_name_H-M   'P 1'
#
loop_
_entity.id
_entity.type
_entity.pdbx_description
1 polymer ?
#
loop_
_entity_poly.entity_id
_entity_poly.type
_entity_poly.pdbx_seq_one_letter_code
_entity_poly.pdbx_strand_id
1 'polypeptide(L)'
;MKVMLKCIGLSSLLLATTVFAHHGWSEYDAGNTLQLNGTIEESTYSHPHSIVRLKTADKIWTVVLAPPSRMENRGLSKEMLNVGNKATVVGYPNRNKPEEMRAERIIIGSKTTELR
;
A
#
# COMPACT_ATOMS: atom_id res chain seq x y z
N MET A 1 68.09 -17.68 0.93
CA MET A 1 67.18 -16.58 1.32
C MET A 1 65.80 -16.94 0.74
N LYS A 2 64.86 -17.54 1.49
CA LYS A 2 63.75 -16.90 2.26
C LYS A 2 63.38 -15.53 1.65
N VAL A 3 62.15 -15.26 1.21
CA VAL A 3 60.92 -15.31 2.02
C VAL A 3 59.68 -15.59 1.15
N MET A 4 58.79 -16.42 1.71
CA MET A 4 57.43 -16.72 1.28
C MET A 4 56.46 -15.64 1.79
N LEU A 5 55.56 -15.13 0.95
CA LEU A 5 54.44 -14.29 1.42
C LEU A 5 53.10 -14.83 0.88
N LYS A 6 52.41 -15.60 1.73
CA LYS A 6 51.01 -15.97 1.58
C LYS A 6 50.16 -14.79 2.07
N CYS A 7 49.37 -14.18 1.20
CA CYS A 7 48.30 -13.28 1.62
C CYS A 7 46.96 -14.00 1.49
N ILE A 8 46.46 -14.47 2.63
CA ILE A 8 45.07 -14.87 2.85
C ILE A 8 44.27 -13.58 2.94
N GLY A 9 43.49 -13.26 1.91
CA GLY A 9 42.50 -12.18 1.92
C GLY A 9 41.10 -12.76 2.10
N LEU A 10 40.60 -12.78 3.33
CA LEU A 10 39.23 -13.17 3.67
C LEU A 10 38.28 -12.09 3.13
N SER A 11 37.67 -12.35 1.97
CA SER A 11 36.74 -11.42 1.34
C SER A 11 35.44 -11.34 2.15
N SER A 12 35.15 -10.17 2.73
CA SER A 12 33.91 -9.90 3.46
C SER A 12 32.70 -10.01 2.53
N LEU A 13 31.80 -10.96 2.81
CA LEU A 13 30.46 -10.98 2.23
C LEU A 13 29.67 -9.77 2.77
N LEU A 14 29.51 -8.73 1.95
CA LEU A 14 28.52 -7.69 2.15
C LEU A 14 27.12 -8.31 1.99
N LEU A 15 26.47 -8.60 3.10
CA LEU A 15 25.03 -8.85 3.14
C LEU A 15 24.34 -7.53 2.78
N ALA A 16 23.99 -7.37 1.51
CA ALA A 16 23.09 -6.31 1.07
C ALA A 16 21.73 -6.57 1.73
N THR A 17 21.45 -5.85 2.81
CA THR A 17 20.14 -5.80 3.43
C THR A 17 19.14 -5.28 2.40
N THR A 18 17.99 -5.94 2.35
CA THR A 18 16.92 -5.69 1.40
C THR A 18 16.51 -4.22 1.42
N VAL A 19 16.76 -3.52 0.32
CA VAL A 19 16.13 -2.22 0.06
C VAL A 19 14.64 -2.48 -0.12
N PHE A 20 13.84 -2.16 0.91
CA PHE A 20 12.41 -1.96 0.74
C PHE A 20 12.24 -0.73 -0.15
N ALA A 21 11.97 -0.93 -1.44
CA ALA A 21 11.53 0.14 -2.28
C ALA A 21 10.18 0.66 -1.75
N HIS A 22 10.20 1.79 -1.05
CA HIS A 22 8.99 2.59 -0.87
C HIS A 22 8.69 3.22 -2.23
N HIS A 23 7.90 2.54 -3.06
CA HIS A 23 7.43 3.08 -4.34
C HIS A 23 6.72 4.42 -4.08
N GLY A 24 7.16 5.46 -4.78
CA GLY A 24 6.57 6.79 -4.69
C GLY A 24 5.20 6.87 -5.36
N TRP A 25 4.51 7.98 -5.18
CA TRP A 25 3.14 8.14 -5.67
C TRP A 25 3.04 8.56 -7.15
N SER A 26 4.17 8.65 -7.86
CA SER A 26 4.24 8.99 -9.28
C SER A 26 3.61 7.93 -10.19
N GLU A 27 3.51 6.68 -9.71
CA GLU A 27 2.84 5.59 -10.42
C GLU A 27 1.32 5.76 -10.52
N TYR A 28 0.76 6.73 -9.77
CA TYR A 28 -0.67 7.02 -9.77
C TYR A 28 -0.97 8.29 -10.54
N ASP A 29 -2.11 8.29 -11.24
CA ASP A 29 -2.51 9.42 -12.05
C ASP A 29 -3.32 10.45 -11.26
N ALA A 30 -2.61 11.37 -10.60
CA ALA A 30 -3.23 12.44 -9.81
C ALA A 30 -4.12 13.40 -10.63
N GLY A 31 -4.00 13.40 -11.97
CA GLY A 31 -4.87 14.17 -12.86
C GLY A 31 -6.24 13.52 -13.09
N ASN A 32 -6.38 12.24 -12.74
CA ASN A 32 -7.58 11.44 -13.01
C ASN A 32 -8.16 10.90 -11.69
N THR A 33 -9.10 11.64 -11.11
CA THR A 33 -9.80 11.18 -9.90
C THR A 33 -10.80 10.07 -10.24
N LEU A 34 -10.73 8.98 -9.49
CA LEU A 34 -11.63 7.84 -9.57
C LEU A 34 -12.40 7.69 -8.25
N GLN A 35 -13.70 7.41 -8.33
CA GLN A 35 -14.52 7.03 -7.20
C GLN A 35 -15.06 5.61 -7.40
N LEU A 36 -14.78 4.73 -6.45
CA LEU A 36 -15.23 3.35 -6.43
C LEU A 36 -16.19 3.12 -5.28
N ASN A 37 -17.22 2.31 -5.53
CA ASN A 37 -18.16 1.86 -4.50
C ASN A 37 -18.18 0.33 -4.51
N GLY A 38 -18.00 -0.29 -3.35
CA GLY A 38 -17.91 -1.73 -3.30
C GLY A 38 -17.98 -2.32 -1.90
N THR A 39 -17.75 -3.63 -1.85
CA THR A 39 -17.67 -4.43 -0.62
C THR A 39 -16.23 -4.88 -0.41
N ILE A 40 -15.73 -4.78 0.82
CA ILE A 40 -14.39 -5.25 1.17
C ILE A 40 -14.40 -6.78 1.19
N GLU A 41 -13.57 -7.42 0.37
CA GLU A 41 -13.36 -8.87 0.36
C GLU A 41 -12.13 -9.29 1.16
N GLU A 42 -11.10 -8.43 1.20
CA GLU A 42 -9.89 -8.63 2.02
C GLU A 42 -9.37 -7.29 2.51
N SER A 43 -8.75 -7.28 3.69
CA SER A 43 -7.99 -6.14 4.20
C SER A 43 -6.67 -6.63 4.76
N THR A 44 -5.57 -6.01 4.34
CA THR A 44 -4.34 -6.07 5.13
C THR A 44 -4.34 -4.93 6.14
N TYR A 45 -3.54 -5.09 7.18
CA TYR A 45 -3.35 -4.08 8.19
C TYR A 45 -1.88 -4.06 8.58
N SER A 46 -1.05 -3.70 7.61
CA SER A 46 0.41 -3.76 7.69
C SER A 46 1.06 -2.46 7.20
N HIS A 47 2.32 -2.28 7.60
CA HIS A 47 3.20 -1.21 7.11
C HIS A 47 3.90 -1.64 5.81
N PRO A 48 4.32 -0.68 4.93
CA PRO A 48 4.13 0.77 5.05
C PRO A 48 2.71 1.24 4.67
N HIS A 49 1.97 0.45 3.89
CA HIS A 49 0.61 0.76 3.46
C HIS A 49 -0.29 -0.44 3.64
N SER A 50 -1.46 -0.22 4.23
CA SER A 50 -2.53 -1.20 4.21
C SER A 50 -3.21 -1.22 2.85
N ILE A 51 -3.83 -2.35 2.51
CA ILE A 51 -4.63 -2.49 1.30
C ILE A 51 -6.02 -3.03 1.63
N VAL A 52 -7.01 -2.70 0.81
CA VAL A 52 -8.27 -3.45 0.75
C VAL A 52 -8.52 -3.95 -0.66
N ARG A 53 -8.98 -5.21 -0.78
CA ARG A 53 -9.56 -5.74 -2.02
C ARG A 53 -11.03 -5.36 -2.04
N LEU A 54 -11.38 -4.38 -2.88
CA LEU A 54 -12.72 -3.82 -2.97
C LEU A 54 -13.43 -4.39 -4.20
N LYS A 55 -14.45 -5.21 -3.97
CA LYS A 55 -15.31 -5.72 -5.04
C LYS A 55 -16.32 -4.66 -5.46
N THR A 56 -16.18 -4.19 -6.69
CA THR A 56 -17.13 -3.30 -7.36
C THR A 56 -18.09 -4.11 -8.23
N ALA A 57 -18.94 -3.45 -9.02
CA ALA A 57 -19.88 -4.12 -9.91
C ALA A 57 -19.20 -4.88 -11.06
N ASP A 58 -18.05 -4.40 -11.51
CA ASP A 58 -17.32 -4.89 -12.68
C ASP A 58 -16.15 -5.81 -12.33
N LYS A 59 -15.42 -5.53 -11.23
CA LYS A 59 -14.20 -6.27 -10.87
C LYS A 59 -13.81 -6.08 -9.40
N ILE A 60 -12.67 -6.63 -9.01
CA ILE A 60 -12.07 -6.41 -7.69
C ILE A 60 -10.88 -5.46 -7.86
N TRP A 61 -10.86 -4.41 -7.03
CA TRP A 61 -9.79 -3.42 -7.01
C TRP A 61 -8.85 -3.65 -5.83
N THR A 62 -7.55 -3.53 -6.07
CA THR A 62 -6.56 -3.32 -5.00
C THR A 62 -6.53 -1.84 -4.67
N VAL A 63 -7.05 -1.48 -3.50
CA VAL A 63 -7.03 -0.10 -2.99
C VAL A 63 -5.89 0.04 -2.00
N VAL A 64 -4.88 0.83 -2.35
CA VAL A 64 -3.75 1.17 -1.47
C VAL A 64 -4.16 2.31 -0.53
N LEU A 65 -4.14 2.06 0.77
CA LEU A 65 -4.54 2.98 1.83
C LEU A 65 -3.33 3.69 2.46
N ALA A 66 -3.59 4.48 3.50
CA ALA A 66 -2.55 5.05 4.34
C ALA A 66 -1.87 3.99 5.24
N PRO A 67 -0.73 4.32 5.87
CA PRO A 67 -0.19 3.50 6.95
C PRO A 67 -1.22 3.35 8.09
N PRO A 68 -1.28 2.20 8.77
CA PRO A 68 -2.16 1.95 9.93
C PRO A 68 -2.25 3.09 10.93
N SER A 69 -1.11 3.60 11.38
CA SER A 69 -1.06 4.69 12.36
C SER A 69 -1.77 5.97 11.91
N ARG A 70 -1.69 6.32 10.61
CA ARG A 70 -2.42 7.49 10.08
C ARG A 70 -3.93 7.21 10.06
N MET A 71 -4.34 6.01 9.67
CA MET A 71 -5.75 5.62 9.61
C MET A 71 -6.37 5.70 11.01
N GLU A 72 -5.74 5.08 12.02
CA GLU A 72 -6.23 5.11 13.40
C GLU A 72 -6.27 6.53 13.96
N ASN A 73 -5.22 7.33 13.75
CA ASN A 73 -5.17 8.71 14.22
C ASN A 73 -6.23 9.61 13.57
N ARG A 74 -6.77 9.21 12.41
CA ARG A 74 -7.87 9.89 11.72
C ARG A 74 -9.22 9.20 11.93
N GLY A 75 -9.25 8.19 12.80
CA GLY A 75 -10.43 7.49 13.24
C GLY A 75 -10.99 6.46 12.25
N LEU A 76 -10.18 5.99 11.30
CA LEU A 76 -10.48 4.79 10.53
C LEU A 76 -9.87 3.59 11.25
N SER A 77 -10.69 2.87 12.01
CA SER A 77 -10.23 1.71 12.76
C SER A 77 -10.10 0.48 11.87
N LYS A 78 -9.28 -0.48 12.29
CA LYS A 78 -9.18 -1.79 11.63
C LYS A 78 -10.53 -2.47 11.41
N GLU A 79 -11.44 -2.40 12.37
CA GLU A 79 -12.76 -3.06 12.30
C GLU A 79 -13.66 -2.46 11.21
N MET A 80 -13.48 -1.16 10.92
CA MET A 80 -14.20 -0.53 9.81
C MET A 80 -13.79 -1.15 8.47
N LEU A 81 -12.57 -1.68 8.35
CA LEU A 81 -12.06 -2.36 7.16
C LEU A 81 -12.37 -3.88 7.12
N ASN A 82 -13.22 -4.38 8.02
CA ASN A 82 -13.57 -5.80 8.03
C ASN A 82 -14.26 -6.24 6.72
N VAL A 83 -14.03 -7.50 6.36
CA VAL A 83 -14.67 -8.16 5.23
C VAL A 83 -16.19 -8.04 5.33
N GLY A 84 -16.85 -7.74 4.21
CA GLY A 84 -18.28 -7.54 4.12
C GLY A 84 -18.74 -6.09 4.32
N ASN A 85 -17.90 -5.21 4.87
CA ASN A 85 -18.24 -3.80 4.98
C ASN A 85 -18.27 -3.12 3.61
N LYS A 86 -19.23 -2.20 3.45
CA LYS A 86 -19.30 -1.35 2.26
C LYS A 86 -18.40 -0.14 2.43
N ALA A 87 -17.70 0.21 1.36
CA ALA A 87 -16.87 1.39 1.31
C ALA A 87 -17.05 2.13 -0.02
N THR A 88 -17.00 3.46 0.06
CA THR A 88 -16.72 4.32 -1.08
C THR A 88 -15.29 4.80 -0.96
N VAL A 89 -14.49 4.64 -2.02
CA VAL A 89 -13.10 5.10 -2.04
C VAL A 89 -12.95 6.14 -3.15
N VAL A 90 -12.31 7.25 -2.84
CA VAL A 90 -11.92 8.26 -3.83
C VAL A 90 -10.41 8.35 -3.87
N GLY A 91 -9.84 8.43 -5.07
CA GLY A 91 -8.39 8.52 -5.24
C GLY A 91 -7.97 8.45 -6.69
N TYR A 92 -6.81 7.87 -6.96
CA TYR A 92 -6.18 7.92 -8.27
C TYR A 92 -5.83 6.51 -8.77
N PRO A 93 -6.14 6.17 -10.03
CA PRO A 93 -5.78 4.89 -10.60
C PRO A 93 -4.26 4.80 -10.78
N ASN A 94 -3.72 3.59 -10.67
CA ASN A 94 -2.35 3.32 -11.07
C ASN A 94 -2.25 3.39 -12.61
N ARG A 95 -1.16 3.97 -13.12
CA ARG A 95 -0.90 4.13 -14.56
C ARG A 95 -0.66 2.82 -15.30
N ASN A 96 -0.11 1.82 -14.61
CA ASN A 96 0.36 0.56 -15.20
C ASN A 96 -0.39 -0.67 -14.66
N LYS A 97 -1.14 -0.54 -13.57
CA LYS A 97 -1.92 -1.61 -12.96
C LYS A 97 -3.40 -1.25 -12.99
N PRO A 98 -4.17 -1.73 -13.98
CA PRO A 98 -5.54 -1.26 -14.24
C PRO A 98 -6.57 -1.60 -13.14
N GLU A 99 -6.19 -2.42 -12.17
CA GLU A 99 -7.01 -2.83 -11.03
C GLU A 99 -6.48 -2.29 -9.70
N GLU A 100 -5.49 -1.40 -9.73
CA GLU A 100 -4.95 -0.77 -8.53
C GLU A 100 -5.30 0.71 -8.50
N MET A 101 -5.70 1.20 -7.33
CA MET A 101 -5.80 2.63 -7.07
C MET A 101 -5.17 2.97 -5.74
N ARG A 102 -4.71 4.21 -5.62
CA ARG A 102 -4.34 4.79 -4.34
C ARG A 102 -5.49 5.61 -3.82
N ALA A 103 -5.88 5.36 -2.58
CA ALA A 103 -6.90 6.16 -1.92
C ALA A 103 -6.37 7.53 -1.49
N GLU A 104 -7.18 8.56 -1.74
CA GLU A 104 -7.10 9.87 -1.12
C GLU A 104 -8.00 9.95 0.11
N ARG A 105 -9.19 9.33 0.03
CA ARG A 105 -10.12 9.19 1.14
C ARG A 105 -10.93 7.93 1.01
N ILE A 106 -11.46 7.49 2.14
CA ILE A 106 -12.42 6.39 2.22
C ILE A 106 -13.62 6.81 3.06
N ILE A 107 -14.80 6.39 2.62
CA ILE A 107 -16.07 6.61 3.29
C ILE A 107 -16.65 5.26 3.70
N ILE A 108 -16.96 5.11 4.98
CA ILE A 108 -17.59 3.92 5.55
C ILE A 108 -18.76 4.38 6.39
N GLY A 109 -19.97 3.94 6.02
CA GLY A 109 -21.21 4.52 6.56
C GLY A 109 -21.28 6.02 6.21
N SER A 110 -21.45 6.86 7.24
CA SER A 110 -21.45 8.33 7.11
C SER A 110 -20.07 8.96 7.32
N LYS A 111 -19.05 8.18 7.71
CA LYS A 111 -17.74 8.72 8.09
C LYS A 111 -16.82 8.80 6.87
N THR A 112 -16.38 10.01 6.56
CA THR A 112 -15.27 10.25 5.63
C THR A 112 -13.95 10.32 6.38
N THR A 113 -12.94 9.60 5.92
CA THR A 113 -11.57 9.66 6.44
C THR A 113 -10.62 10.05 5.32
N GLU A 114 -9.97 11.21 5.46
CA GLU A 114 -8.87 11.60 4.57
C GLU A 114 -7.64 10.75 4.86
N LEU A 115 -6.99 10.25 3.81
CA LEU A 115 -5.83 9.37 3.91
C LEU A 115 -4.53 10.07 3.52
N ARG A 116 -4.59 11.32 3.04
CA ARG A 116 -3.44 12.22 2.83
C ARG A 116 -3.45 13.43 3.73
#